data_AF-A0A7S4R650-F1
#
_entry.id   AF-A0A7S4R650-F1
#
_cell.length_a   1.000
_cell.length_b   1.000
_cell.length_c   1.000
_cell.angle_alpha   90.00
_cell.angle_beta   90.00
_cell.angle_gamma   90.00
#
_symmetry.space_group_name_H-M   'P 1'
#
loop_
_entity.id
_entity.type
_entity.pdbx_description
1 polymer ?
#
loop_
_entity_poly.entity_id
_entity_poly.type
_entity_poly.pdbx_seq_one_letter_code
_entity_poly.pdbx_strand_id
1 'polypeptide(L)'
;GRVRAERKAPHRRAVRIARALLSAPGAMDEISVEELQGEWVASGGGVVEVRGTALTLNGIGVPGGLKLEPGTSRVNGYSVFEAVPSKSERGRLIAWLAPGPCETCWRRAEVGEVDERKEQMSKRMTQKAATCGGQAFDIKDDAEMVSRLNALIELWREGPLAPVRSCDVCPDWSNRAQTGLSVDHVHYVATLMADEGFKSRRRCKADTKGVHDVPVLVRETASSELGRGALAKWRAATATNRGFPPFLLEGHEEFFCSLGSGHFSQALNLFRSCSKSLWSDRRYDAGTDEALREALEEGVESVVLSPEMPVEDRRFVSEMLNRSHGRRWSVGDDGRVEIDEAVSSSQGGMFVALSKVLDAEELSCLVRQRVGVSVERSEFWDGSAGTVAA
;
A
#
# COMPACT_ATOMS: atom_id res chain seq x y z
N GLY A 1 -1.24 -27.48 -38.53
CA GLY A 1 -0.23 -26.49 -38.10
C GLY A 1 -0.91 -25.19 -37.76
N ARG A 2 -0.79 -24.70 -36.52
CA ARG A 2 -1.22 -23.35 -36.13
C ARG A 2 0.03 -22.59 -35.69
N VAL A 3 0.36 -21.55 -36.44
CA VAL A 3 1.46 -20.62 -36.16
C VAL A 3 1.08 -19.81 -34.93
N ARG A 4 1.87 -19.93 -33.86
CA ARG A 4 1.74 -19.14 -32.63
C ARG A 4 2.49 -17.83 -32.85
N ALA A 5 1.78 -16.71 -32.93
CA ALA A 5 2.40 -15.40 -33.01
C ALA A 5 3.04 -15.03 -31.66
N GLU A 6 4.36 -14.95 -31.61
CA GLU A 6 5.11 -14.39 -30.50
C GLU A 6 4.81 -12.89 -30.37
N ARG A 7 4.03 -12.50 -29.35
CA ARG A 7 3.96 -11.11 -28.91
C ARG A 7 5.25 -10.78 -28.16
N LYS A 8 6.20 -10.15 -28.84
CA LYS A 8 7.38 -9.54 -28.19
C LYS A 8 6.91 -8.36 -27.32
N ALA A 9 7.23 -8.40 -26.03
CA ALA A 9 6.90 -7.36 -25.07
C ALA A 9 7.64 -6.04 -25.41
N PRO A 10 6.92 -4.92 -25.66
CA PRO A 10 7.53 -3.64 -26.04
C PRO A 10 8.38 -3.00 -24.92
N HIS A 11 8.17 -3.38 -23.65
CA HIS A 11 8.84 -2.76 -22.50
C HIS A 11 10.35 -3.00 -22.42
N ARG A 12 10.85 -4.17 -22.85
CA ARG A 12 12.28 -4.52 -22.71
C ARG A 12 13.21 -3.75 -23.65
N ARG A 13 12.68 -3.16 -24.74
CA ARG A 13 13.47 -2.38 -25.70
C ARG A 13 13.67 -0.93 -25.25
N ALA A 14 12.73 -0.36 -24.51
CA ALA A 14 12.80 1.01 -24.00
C ALA A 14 13.88 1.18 -22.92
N VAL A 15 13.93 0.29 -21.93
CA VAL A 15 14.89 0.33 -20.79
C VAL A 15 16.35 0.26 -21.25
N ARG A 16 16.64 -0.52 -22.30
CA ARG A 16 17.99 -0.67 -22.85
C ARG A 16 18.45 0.56 -23.65
N ILE A 17 17.51 1.30 -24.24
CA ILE A 17 17.76 2.52 -25.00
C ILE A 17 18.05 3.69 -24.05
N ALA A 18 17.29 3.83 -22.96
CA ALA A 18 17.51 4.90 -21.96
C ALA A 18 18.89 4.80 -21.29
N ARG A 19 19.32 3.60 -20.88
CA ARG A 19 20.64 3.39 -20.23
C ARG A 19 21.82 3.61 -21.19
N ALA A 20 21.64 3.32 -22.48
CA ALA A 20 22.64 3.60 -23.51
C ALA A 20 22.70 5.10 -23.87
N LEU A 21 21.59 5.82 -23.79
CA LEU A 21 21.52 7.28 -23.99
C LEU A 21 22.15 8.07 -22.84
N LEU A 22 22.09 7.54 -21.61
CA LEU A 22 22.73 8.10 -20.41
C LEU A 22 24.26 8.07 -20.41
N SER A 23 24.88 7.28 -21.29
CA SER A 23 26.34 7.06 -21.30
C SER A 23 27.09 7.93 -22.33
N ALA A 24 26.39 8.78 -23.08
CA ALA A 24 26.99 9.64 -24.09
C ALA A 24 27.30 11.04 -23.51
N PRO A 25 28.58 11.46 -23.41
CA PRO A 25 28.94 12.80 -22.96
C PRO A 25 28.61 13.81 -24.08
N GLY A 26 27.38 14.35 -24.02
CA GLY A 26 26.93 15.48 -24.81
C GLY A 26 26.36 16.54 -23.87
N ALA A 27 26.58 17.81 -24.19
CA ALA A 27 26.04 18.94 -23.43
C ALA A 27 24.53 18.75 -23.24
N MET A 28 24.12 18.74 -21.97
CA MET A 28 22.73 18.54 -21.57
C MET A 28 21.93 19.79 -21.95
N ASP A 29 20.76 19.61 -22.56
CA ASP A 29 19.75 20.66 -22.54
C ASP A 29 19.24 20.72 -21.08
N GLU A 30 19.58 21.79 -20.38
CA GLU A 30 19.25 21.99 -18.97
C GLU A 30 17.74 22.16 -18.81
N ILE A 31 17.11 21.44 -17.88
CA ILE A 31 15.69 21.63 -17.55
C ILE A 31 15.59 22.77 -16.54
N SER A 32 15.03 23.89 -16.97
CA SER A 32 14.74 25.05 -16.12
C SER A 32 13.40 24.90 -15.40
N VAL A 33 13.24 25.63 -14.29
CA VAL A 33 11.94 25.78 -13.62
C VAL A 33 10.90 26.35 -14.58
N GLU A 34 11.29 27.29 -15.44
CA GLU A 34 10.46 27.92 -16.45
C GLU A 34 9.91 26.90 -17.46
N GLU A 35 10.74 25.97 -17.92
CA GLU A 35 10.33 24.89 -18.81
C GLU A 35 9.40 23.87 -18.17
N LEU A 36 9.40 23.77 -16.84
CA LEU A 36 8.49 22.90 -16.09
C LEU A 36 7.15 23.54 -15.77
N GLN A 37 6.98 24.85 -15.92
CA GLN A 37 5.74 25.52 -15.50
C GLN A 37 4.51 24.97 -16.22
N GLY A 38 3.42 24.76 -15.48
CA GLY A 38 2.13 24.31 -16.03
C GLY A 38 1.81 22.85 -15.73
N GLU A 39 0.99 22.26 -16.58
CA GLU A 39 0.41 20.94 -16.34
C GLU A 39 1.05 19.84 -17.18
N TRP A 40 1.15 18.67 -16.56
CA TRP A 40 1.84 17.50 -17.05
C TRP A 40 1.04 16.24 -16.75
N VAL A 41 1.28 15.21 -17.55
CA VAL A 41 0.75 13.87 -17.35
C VAL A 41 1.92 12.91 -17.20
N ALA A 42 2.00 12.26 -16.04
CA ALA A 42 2.97 11.20 -15.77
C ALA A 42 2.60 9.92 -16.52
N SER A 43 3.59 9.07 -16.84
CA SER A 43 3.39 7.80 -17.55
C SER A 43 2.46 6.83 -16.82
N GLY A 44 2.39 6.91 -15.48
CA GLY A 44 1.41 6.21 -14.64
C GLY A 44 0.00 6.81 -14.67
N GLY A 45 -0.24 7.84 -15.48
CA GLY A 45 -1.52 8.51 -15.66
C GLY A 45 -1.83 9.62 -14.65
N GLY A 46 -0.97 9.83 -13.65
CA GLY A 46 -1.09 10.90 -12.67
C GLY A 46 -0.97 12.29 -13.30
N VAL A 47 -1.72 13.23 -12.75
CA VAL A 47 -1.68 14.64 -13.12
C VAL A 47 -0.60 15.33 -12.29
N VAL A 48 0.27 16.07 -12.94
CA VAL A 48 1.33 16.84 -12.31
C VAL A 48 1.14 18.32 -12.63
N GLU A 49 1.22 19.17 -11.62
CA GLU A 49 1.10 20.62 -11.79
C GLU A 49 2.27 21.32 -11.11
N VAL A 50 2.96 22.18 -11.87
CA VAL A 50 4.14 22.92 -11.43
C VAL A 50 3.86 24.42 -11.46
N ARG A 51 4.07 25.10 -10.33
CA ARG A 51 3.94 26.55 -10.18
C ARG A 51 5.13 27.10 -9.39
N GLY A 52 6.04 27.79 -10.06
CA GLY A 52 7.36 28.09 -9.53
C GLY A 52 8.08 26.79 -9.19
N THR A 53 8.56 26.67 -7.95
CA THR A 53 9.15 25.42 -7.42
C THR A 53 8.12 24.49 -6.77
N ALA A 54 6.88 24.93 -6.59
CA ALA A 54 5.83 24.10 -6.03
C ALA A 54 5.41 23.05 -7.06
N LEU A 55 5.31 21.81 -6.59
CA LEU A 55 4.91 20.65 -7.38
C LEU A 55 3.70 20.01 -6.70
N THR A 56 2.68 19.66 -7.46
CA THR A 56 1.58 18.82 -6.98
C THR A 56 1.44 17.58 -7.85
N LEU A 57 1.06 16.46 -7.23
CA LEU A 57 0.73 15.20 -7.89
C LEU A 57 -0.71 14.85 -7.53
N ASN A 58 -1.58 14.78 -8.53
CA ASN A 58 -3.03 14.58 -8.37
C ASN A 58 -3.67 15.57 -7.37
N GLY A 59 -3.22 16.82 -7.39
CA GLY A 59 -3.70 17.88 -6.48
C GLY A 59 -3.11 17.83 -5.07
N ILE A 60 -2.27 16.83 -4.75
CA ILE A 60 -1.56 16.75 -3.48
C ILE A 60 -0.20 17.42 -3.63
N GLY A 61 0.08 18.42 -2.80
CA GLY A 61 1.38 19.09 -2.77
C GLY A 61 2.52 18.11 -2.45
N VAL A 62 3.56 18.11 -3.27
CA VAL A 62 4.78 17.32 -3.05
C VAL A 62 5.69 18.11 -2.10
N PRO A 63 5.96 17.61 -0.89
CA PRO A 63 6.84 18.30 0.06
C PRO A 63 8.22 18.55 -0.54
N GLY A 64 8.70 19.79 -0.39
CA GLY A 64 9.98 20.23 -0.95
C GLY A 64 9.96 20.61 -2.43
N GLY A 65 8.87 20.33 -3.16
CA GLY A 65 8.70 20.75 -4.54
C GLY A 65 9.76 20.20 -5.51
N LEU A 66 10.16 21.02 -6.48
CA LEU A 66 11.29 20.77 -7.37
C LEU A 66 12.62 20.95 -6.63
N LYS A 67 13.55 20.04 -6.84
CA LYS A 67 14.94 20.17 -6.39
C LYS A 67 15.72 20.98 -7.41
N LEU A 68 16.36 22.03 -6.91
CA LEU A 68 17.18 22.93 -7.72
C LEU A 68 18.67 22.69 -7.46
N GLU A 69 19.50 22.89 -8.48
CA GLU A 69 20.93 23.02 -8.27
C GLU A 69 21.26 24.34 -7.54
N PRO A 70 22.13 24.33 -6.51
CA PRO A 70 22.42 25.52 -5.72
C PRO A 70 22.86 26.72 -6.58
N GLY A 71 22.17 27.86 -6.41
CA GLY A 71 22.49 29.10 -7.12
C GLY A 71 22.01 29.17 -8.56
N THR A 72 21.16 28.22 -9.00
CA THR A 72 20.65 28.18 -10.38
C THR A 72 19.12 27.99 -10.40
N SER A 73 18.47 28.24 -11.54
CA SER A 73 17.07 27.85 -11.81
C SER A 73 16.96 26.44 -12.41
N ARG A 74 18.04 25.66 -12.37
CA ARG A 74 18.13 24.34 -12.98
C ARG A 74 17.53 23.30 -12.07
N VAL A 75 16.62 22.50 -12.62
CA VAL A 75 15.92 21.44 -11.92
C VAL A 75 16.69 20.15 -12.11
N ASN A 76 17.19 19.58 -11.02
CA ASN A 76 17.86 18.29 -11.03
C ASN A 76 16.95 17.14 -10.58
N GLY A 77 15.74 17.44 -10.10
CA GLY A 77 14.83 16.42 -9.62
C GLY A 77 13.60 16.95 -8.92
N TYR A 78 12.82 16.04 -8.35
CA TYR A 78 11.78 16.30 -7.37
C TYR A 78 11.62 15.06 -6.49
N SER A 79 11.28 15.21 -5.21
CA SER A 79 11.12 14.06 -4.30
C SER A 79 12.31 13.07 -4.35
N VAL A 80 12.14 11.87 -4.89
CA VAL A 80 13.21 10.86 -5.08
C VAL A 80 13.68 10.77 -6.54
N PHE A 81 13.05 11.50 -7.44
CA PHE A 81 13.33 11.45 -8.86
C PHE A 81 14.39 12.47 -9.24
N GLU A 82 15.33 12.04 -10.06
CA GLU A 82 16.33 12.84 -10.74
C GLU A 82 15.88 13.04 -12.19
N ALA A 83 16.11 14.23 -12.73
CA ALA A 83 15.78 14.53 -14.11
C ALA A 83 16.72 13.75 -15.05
N VAL A 84 16.16 13.06 -16.03
CA VAL A 84 16.93 12.30 -17.02
C VAL A 84 17.09 13.13 -18.28
N PRO A 85 18.31 13.20 -18.84
CA PRO A 85 18.51 13.73 -20.18
C PRO A 85 17.73 12.90 -21.19
N SER A 86 16.62 13.45 -21.68
CA SER A 86 15.86 12.89 -22.79
C SER A 86 16.11 13.74 -24.02
N LYS A 87 16.59 13.12 -25.12
CA LYS A 87 16.70 13.78 -26.44
C LYS A 87 15.33 14.04 -27.11
N SER A 88 14.23 13.88 -26.38
CA SER A 88 12.90 14.05 -26.94
C SER A 88 12.64 15.50 -27.31
N GLU A 89 11.97 15.69 -28.44
CA GLU A 89 11.52 16.95 -29.01
C GLU A 89 11.18 18.02 -27.96
N ARG A 90 12.05 19.04 -27.85
CA ARG A 90 11.86 20.35 -27.18
C ARG A 90 10.73 20.37 -26.14
N GLY A 91 11.03 20.03 -24.89
CA GLY A 91 10.20 20.35 -23.73
C GLY A 91 8.81 19.67 -23.65
N ARG A 92 8.53 18.67 -24.50
CA ARG A 92 7.25 17.95 -24.49
C ARG A 92 7.23 16.70 -23.62
N LEU A 93 8.38 16.12 -23.35
CA LEU A 93 8.53 14.90 -22.56
C LEU A 93 9.78 15.03 -21.68
N ILE A 94 9.62 14.74 -20.40
CA ILE A 94 10.70 14.74 -19.42
C ILE A 94 10.68 13.39 -18.72
N ALA A 95 11.76 12.64 -18.87
CA ALA A 95 11.95 11.42 -18.14
C ALA A 95 12.55 11.75 -16.77
N TRP A 96 12.10 11.02 -15.77
CA TRP A 96 12.50 11.14 -14.39
C TRP A 96 12.87 9.76 -13.88
N LEU A 97 14.05 9.63 -13.31
CA LEU A 97 14.54 8.38 -12.73
C LEU A 97 14.59 8.52 -11.22
N ALA A 98 13.86 7.68 -10.52
CA ALA A 98 14.17 7.43 -9.12
C ALA A 98 15.29 6.37 -9.03
N PRO A 99 16.02 6.28 -7.91
CA PRO A 99 16.92 5.17 -7.65
C PRO A 99 16.26 3.80 -7.94
N GLY A 100 16.69 3.14 -9.01
CA GLY A 100 16.15 1.86 -9.51
C GLY A 100 15.61 1.90 -10.95
N PRO A 101 14.78 0.91 -11.37
CA PRO A 101 14.17 0.84 -12.69
C PRO A 101 12.86 1.64 -12.76
N CYS A 102 12.66 2.57 -11.81
CA CYS A 102 11.46 3.39 -11.75
C CYS A 102 11.70 4.63 -12.59
N GLU A 103 11.25 4.53 -13.84
CA GLU A 103 11.16 5.65 -14.76
C GLU A 103 9.72 6.14 -14.79
N THR A 104 9.54 7.45 -14.60
CA THR A 104 8.29 8.11 -14.93
C THR A 104 8.57 9.16 -15.99
N CYS A 105 7.73 9.21 -17.01
CA CYS A 105 7.84 10.22 -18.04
C CYS A 105 6.70 11.18 -17.86
N TRP A 106 7.01 12.46 -17.69
CA TRP A 106 6.03 13.52 -17.76
C TRP A 106 5.95 13.98 -19.19
N ARG A 107 4.74 14.04 -19.74
CA ARG A 107 4.50 14.76 -20.98
C ARG A 107 3.65 15.98 -20.71
N ARG A 108 3.79 17.00 -21.55
CA ARG A 108 2.86 18.13 -21.54
C ARG A 108 1.43 17.60 -21.71
N ALA A 109 0.54 18.09 -20.86
CA ALA A 109 -0.87 17.80 -21.00
C ALA A 109 -1.41 18.47 -22.27
N GLU A 110 -2.31 17.80 -22.97
CA GLU A 110 -3.08 18.46 -24.02
C GLU A 110 -4.11 19.42 -23.40
N VAL A 111 -4.56 20.42 -24.16
CA VAL A 111 -5.55 21.38 -23.68
C VAL A 111 -6.81 20.64 -23.22
N GLY A 112 -7.19 20.82 -21.96
CA GLY A 112 -8.35 20.16 -21.34
C GLY A 112 -8.10 18.73 -20.88
N GLU A 113 -6.94 18.12 -21.16
CA GLU A 113 -6.66 16.75 -20.73
C GLU A 113 -6.54 16.63 -19.20
N VAL A 114 -5.91 17.62 -18.56
CA VAL A 114 -5.78 17.60 -17.09
C VAL A 114 -7.13 17.76 -16.43
N ASP A 115 -7.99 18.64 -16.95
CA ASP A 115 -9.35 18.78 -16.46
C ASP A 115 -10.15 17.51 -16.72
N GLU A 116 -10.03 16.90 -17.90
CA GLU A 116 -10.66 15.62 -18.20
C GLU A 116 -10.13 14.51 -17.29
N ARG A 117 -8.83 14.46 -16.98
CA ARG A 117 -8.25 13.47 -16.07
C ARG A 117 -8.57 13.74 -14.62
N LYS A 118 -8.60 15.00 -14.18
CA LYS A 118 -9.07 15.41 -12.86
C LYS A 118 -10.56 15.08 -12.74
N GLU A 119 -11.35 15.26 -13.80
CA GLU A 119 -12.76 14.90 -13.86
C GLU A 119 -12.95 13.39 -13.99
N GLN A 120 -12.10 12.65 -14.70
CA GLN A 120 -12.15 11.19 -14.81
C GLN A 120 -11.62 10.53 -13.56
N MET A 121 -10.63 11.11 -12.88
CA MET A 121 -10.10 10.67 -11.60
C MET A 121 -11.08 11.05 -10.49
N SER A 122 -11.68 12.24 -10.53
CA SER A 122 -12.78 12.62 -9.65
C SER A 122 -13.98 11.72 -9.94
N LYS A 123 -14.41 11.51 -11.19
CA LYS A 123 -15.44 10.54 -11.56
C LYS A 123 -15.02 9.13 -11.17
N ARG A 124 -13.77 8.69 -11.30
CA ARG A 124 -13.33 7.37 -10.83
C ARG A 124 -13.25 7.30 -9.32
N MET A 125 -12.92 8.36 -8.62
CA MET A 125 -12.93 8.44 -7.17
C MET A 125 -14.36 8.55 -6.65
N THR A 126 -15.27 9.20 -7.38
CA THR A 126 -16.69 9.39 -7.10
C THR A 126 -17.50 8.19 -7.55
N GLN A 127 -17.08 7.47 -8.60
CA GLN A 127 -17.68 6.24 -9.12
C GLN A 127 -17.11 5.04 -8.38
N LYS A 128 -15.80 5.01 -8.05
CA LYS A 128 -15.27 4.15 -6.97
C LYS A 128 -15.85 4.55 -5.63
N ALA A 129 -16.19 5.81 -5.34
CA ALA A 129 -16.91 6.18 -4.10
C ALA A 129 -18.44 6.01 -4.20
N ALA A 130 -19.00 5.77 -5.38
CA ALA A 130 -20.40 5.43 -5.58
C ALA A 130 -20.59 3.91 -5.64
N THR A 131 -19.54 3.15 -5.98
CA THR A 131 -19.49 1.69 -5.85
C THR A 131 -18.78 1.21 -4.57
N CYS A 132 -17.99 2.08 -3.94
CA CYS A 132 -17.11 1.80 -2.80
C CYS A 132 -16.84 3.11 -2.02
N GLY A 133 -17.86 3.86 -1.62
CA GLY A 133 -17.74 5.10 -0.84
C GLY A 133 -19.05 5.41 -0.15
N GLY A 134 -19.05 6.21 0.90
CA GLY A 134 -20.25 6.61 1.66
C GLY A 134 -21.40 7.20 0.83
N GLN A 135 -21.21 7.54 -0.46
CA GLN A 135 -22.31 7.84 -1.38
C GLN A 135 -23.13 6.60 -1.77
N ALA A 136 -22.52 5.41 -1.82
CA ALA A 136 -23.24 4.13 -1.92
C ALA A 136 -24.14 3.88 -0.70
N PHE A 137 -23.79 4.49 0.44
CA PHE A 137 -24.43 4.27 1.73
C PHE A 137 -25.26 5.47 2.23
N ASP A 138 -25.34 6.55 1.44
CA ASP A 138 -26.05 7.82 1.73
C ASP A 138 -25.68 8.47 3.08
N ILE A 139 -24.40 8.47 3.45
CA ILE A 139 -23.94 9.01 4.75
C ILE A 139 -23.36 10.42 4.60
N LYS A 140 -23.84 11.37 5.40
CA LYS A 140 -23.61 12.81 5.22
C LYS A 140 -22.41 13.34 5.99
N ASP A 141 -22.06 12.73 7.11
CA ASP A 141 -20.92 13.16 7.94
C ASP A 141 -20.20 11.99 8.66
N ASP A 142 -19.03 12.30 9.23
CA ASP A 142 -18.17 11.33 9.91
C ASP A 142 -18.81 10.72 11.17
N ALA A 143 -19.65 11.48 11.88
CA ALA A 143 -20.30 11.00 13.10
C ALA A 143 -21.36 9.95 12.76
N GLU A 144 -22.13 10.18 11.70
CA GLU A 144 -23.08 9.21 11.15
C GLU A 144 -22.34 7.94 10.64
N MET A 145 -21.18 8.10 10.00
CA MET A 145 -20.35 6.96 9.57
C MET A 145 -19.88 6.10 10.75
N VAL A 146 -19.33 6.73 11.80
CA VAL A 146 -18.85 6.03 12.99
C VAL A 146 -20.01 5.40 13.76
N SER A 147 -21.13 6.10 13.87
CA SER A 147 -22.34 5.56 14.51
C SER A 147 -22.82 4.30 13.79
N ARG A 148 -22.91 4.33 12.46
CA ARG A 148 -23.31 3.17 11.65
C ARG A 148 -22.30 2.03 11.72
N LEU A 149 -21.00 2.34 11.67
CA LEU A 149 -19.93 1.34 11.79
C LEU A 149 -20.01 0.61 13.14
N ASN A 150 -20.16 1.37 14.24
CA ASN A 150 -20.33 0.79 15.57
C ASN A 150 -21.63 -0.02 15.68
N ALA A 151 -22.73 0.44 15.08
CA ALA A 151 -23.99 -0.31 15.07
C ALA A 151 -23.86 -1.65 14.34
N LEU A 152 -23.15 -1.69 13.21
CA LEU A 152 -22.90 -2.93 12.48
C LEU A 152 -21.94 -3.86 13.21
N ILE A 153 -20.87 -3.32 13.80
CA ILE A 153 -19.97 -4.12 14.64
C ILE A 153 -20.76 -4.73 15.80
N GLU A 154 -21.54 -3.94 16.53
CA GLU A 154 -22.32 -4.45 17.67
C GLU A 154 -23.35 -5.49 17.25
N LEU A 155 -24.04 -5.28 16.12
CA LEU A 155 -25.05 -6.20 15.59
C LEU A 155 -24.45 -7.58 15.28
N TRP A 156 -23.26 -7.60 14.68
CA TRP A 156 -22.66 -8.84 14.17
C TRP A 156 -21.62 -9.46 15.11
N ARG A 157 -21.26 -8.80 16.21
CA ARG A 157 -20.17 -9.24 17.10
C ARG A 157 -20.52 -10.49 17.90
N GLU A 158 -19.58 -11.44 17.91
CA GLU A 158 -19.64 -12.69 18.68
C GLU A 158 -19.06 -12.53 20.10
N GLY A 159 -19.63 -11.63 20.92
CA GLY A 159 -19.23 -11.45 22.32
C GLY A 159 -18.01 -10.52 22.51
N PRO A 160 -17.25 -10.64 23.61
CA PRO A 160 -16.12 -9.73 23.91
C PRO A 160 -14.96 -9.87 22.90
N LEU A 161 -13.92 -9.05 23.03
CA LEU A 161 -12.70 -9.24 22.24
C LEU A 161 -12.14 -10.65 22.48
N ALA A 162 -11.74 -11.32 21.40
CA ALA A 162 -11.18 -12.66 21.45
C ALA A 162 -9.73 -12.64 20.94
N PRO A 163 -8.80 -13.38 21.56
CA PRO A 163 -7.46 -13.54 21.02
C PRO A 163 -7.51 -14.41 19.75
N VAL A 164 -7.05 -13.86 18.63
CA VAL A 164 -7.00 -14.56 17.34
C VAL A 164 -5.56 -14.61 16.83
N ARG A 165 -5.08 -15.82 16.53
CA ARG A 165 -3.74 -16.02 15.99
C ARG A 165 -3.69 -15.62 14.53
N SER A 166 -2.63 -14.91 14.14
CA SER A 166 -2.45 -14.47 12.76
C SER A 166 -2.40 -15.60 11.72
N CYS A 167 -2.00 -16.82 12.10
CA CYS A 167 -2.02 -17.98 11.22
C CYS A 167 -3.43 -18.47 10.90
N ASP A 168 -4.42 -18.08 11.70
CA ASP A 168 -5.84 -18.40 11.52
C ASP A 168 -6.56 -17.29 10.72
N VAL A 169 -5.85 -16.27 10.22
CA VAL A 169 -6.41 -15.11 9.53
C VAL A 169 -5.97 -15.06 8.07
N CYS A 170 -6.94 -14.93 7.15
CA CYS A 170 -6.71 -14.49 5.77
C CYS A 170 -7.37 -13.14 5.49
N PRO A 171 -6.87 -12.36 4.52
CA PRO A 171 -7.57 -11.14 4.11
C PRO A 171 -8.94 -11.44 3.51
N ASP A 172 -9.96 -10.69 3.93
CA ASP A 172 -11.31 -10.84 3.38
C ASP A 172 -11.33 -10.46 1.89
N TRP A 173 -11.98 -11.29 1.08
CA TRP A 173 -11.99 -11.11 -0.37
C TRP A 173 -12.99 -10.02 -0.83
N SER A 174 -13.96 -9.67 0.01
CA SER A 174 -14.95 -8.63 -0.26
C SER A 174 -14.39 -7.21 -0.06
N ASN A 175 -13.18 -7.07 0.51
CA ASN A 175 -12.51 -5.78 0.70
C ASN A 175 -12.11 -5.08 -0.63
N ARG A 176 -12.08 -3.75 -0.52
CA ARG A 176 -12.41 -2.63 -1.41
C ARG A 176 -11.60 -2.40 -2.69
N ALA A 177 -10.87 -3.37 -3.25
CA ALA A 177 -10.14 -3.05 -4.49
C ALA A 177 -9.83 -4.21 -5.44
N GLN A 178 -10.09 -5.47 -5.08
CA GLN A 178 -9.55 -6.64 -5.82
C GLN A 178 -8.01 -6.69 -5.95
N THR A 179 -7.28 -5.62 -5.67
CA THR A 179 -5.81 -5.47 -5.84
C THR A 179 -5.00 -6.26 -4.80
N GLY A 180 -5.61 -6.68 -3.70
CA GLY A 180 -5.00 -7.56 -2.71
C GLY A 180 -4.14 -6.81 -1.68
N LEU A 181 -3.21 -7.53 -1.04
CA LEU A 181 -2.27 -6.94 -0.08
C LEU A 181 -0.98 -6.50 -0.79
N SER A 182 -0.52 -5.28 -0.49
CA SER A 182 0.85 -4.84 -0.80
C SER A 182 1.85 -5.66 -0.01
N VAL A 183 2.64 -6.48 -0.69
CA VAL A 183 3.68 -7.32 -0.09
C VAL A 183 4.75 -6.49 0.59
N ASP A 184 5.24 -5.45 -0.10
CA ASP A 184 6.19 -4.52 0.47
C ASP A 184 5.64 -3.91 1.77
N HIS A 185 4.36 -3.51 1.81
CA HIS A 185 3.78 -2.97 3.04
C HIS A 185 3.70 -4.00 4.17
N VAL A 186 3.43 -5.27 3.87
CA VAL A 186 3.50 -6.33 4.88
C VAL A 186 4.91 -6.43 5.48
N HIS A 187 5.93 -6.46 4.62
CA HIS A 187 7.32 -6.47 5.06
C HIS A 187 7.70 -5.21 5.83
N TYR A 188 7.10 -4.06 5.51
CA TYR A 188 7.36 -2.78 6.16
C TYR A 188 6.87 -2.81 7.59
N VAL A 189 5.63 -3.26 7.77
CA VAL A 189 5.05 -3.47 9.09
C VAL A 189 5.90 -4.45 9.91
N ALA A 190 6.34 -5.56 9.30
CA ALA A 190 7.21 -6.52 9.99
C ALA A 190 8.58 -5.94 10.36
N THR A 191 9.18 -5.10 9.50
CA THR A 191 10.43 -4.39 9.80
C THR A 191 10.23 -3.39 10.94
N LEU A 192 9.13 -2.64 10.96
CA LEU A 192 8.83 -1.74 12.08
C LEU A 192 8.68 -2.52 13.40
N MET A 193 8.01 -3.68 13.39
CA MET A 193 7.93 -4.53 14.59
C MET A 193 9.30 -5.01 15.06
N ALA A 194 10.18 -5.41 14.13
CA ALA A 194 11.52 -5.89 14.46
C ALA A 194 12.43 -4.77 15.00
N ASP A 195 12.33 -3.56 14.43
CA ASP A 195 13.22 -2.44 14.76
C ASP A 195 12.72 -1.61 15.97
N GLU A 196 11.40 -1.43 16.11
CA GLU A 196 10.79 -0.61 17.16
C GLU A 196 10.19 -1.43 18.32
N GLY A 197 10.06 -2.74 18.15
CA GLY A 197 9.34 -3.62 19.07
C GLY A 197 7.83 -3.68 18.79
N PHE A 198 7.20 -4.78 19.22
CA PHE A 198 5.77 -5.01 19.08
C PHE A 198 4.98 -4.25 20.14
N LYS A 199 4.01 -3.45 19.70
CA LYS A 199 3.22 -2.55 20.56
C LYS A 199 1.95 -3.24 21.06
N SER A 200 2.12 -4.16 22.01
CA SER A 200 1.02 -4.94 22.59
C SER A 200 0.09 -4.08 23.46
N ARG A 201 -1.22 -4.20 23.25
CA ARG A 201 -2.24 -3.57 24.11
C ARG A 201 -2.24 -4.12 25.53
N ARG A 202 -2.04 -5.44 25.68
CA ARG A 202 -2.03 -6.10 27.00
C ARG A 202 -0.87 -5.66 27.87
N ARG A 203 0.31 -5.43 27.26
CA ARG A 203 1.56 -5.14 28.00
C ARG A 203 1.89 -3.66 28.07
N CYS A 204 1.55 -2.88 27.04
CA CYS A 204 1.85 -1.46 27.01
C CYS A 204 0.64 -0.65 27.50
N LYS A 205 0.71 -0.13 28.74
CA LYS A 205 -0.14 1.00 29.14
C LYS A 205 0.33 2.22 28.34
N ALA A 206 -0.46 2.62 27.34
CA ALA A 206 -0.38 3.86 26.56
C ALA A 206 0.91 4.66 26.81
N ASP A 207 2.04 4.15 26.34
CA ASP A 207 3.22 4.99 26.23
C ASP A 207 2.98 5.99 25.11
N THR A 208 3.85 6.99 24.99
CA THR A 208 3.75 8.01 23.93
C THR A 208 3.90 7.43 22.52
N LYS A 209 4.18 6.13 22.36
CA LYS A 209 4.45 5.47 21.08
C LYS A 209 3.25 4.73 20.49
N GLY A 210 2.13 4.70 21.22
CA GLY A 210 0.83 4.17 20.78
C GLY A 210 0.75 2.64 20.76
N VAL A 211 -0.47 2.11 20.61
CA VAL A 211 -0.74 0.67 20.52
C VAL A 211 -1.17 0.30 19.09
N HIS A 212 -1.02 -0.98 18.70
CA HIS A 212 -1.56 -1.47 17.42
C HIS A 212 -3.10 -1.40 17.41
N ASP A 213 -3.73 -1.17 16.26
CA ASP A 213 -5.20 -1.18 16.15
C ASP A 213 -5.79 -2.58 16.40
N VAL A 214 -6.96 -2.66 17.04
CA VAL A 214 -7.70 -3.93 17.23
C VAL A 214 -8.20 -4.43 15.86
N PRO A 215 -7.81 -5.62 15.40
CA PRO A 215 -8.32 -6.18 14.16
C PRO A 215 -9.83 -6.45 14.23
N VAL A 216 -10.51 -6.21 13.11
CA VAL A 216 -11.92 -6.58 12.92
C VAL A 216 -11.97 -7.72 11.92
N LEU A 217 -12.45 -8.86 12.40
CA LEU A 217 -12.41 -10.15 11.73
C LEU A 217 -13.82 -10.72 11.59
N VAL A 218 -14.09 -11.46 10.53
CA VAL A 218 -15.31 -12.25 10.37
C VAL A 218 -14.93 -13.72 10.48
N ARG A 219 -15.61 -14.49 11.33
CA ARG A 219 -15.46 -15.94 11.35
C ARG A 219 -15.93 -16.50 10.01
N GLU A 220 -15.20 -17.47 9.47
CA GLU A 220 -15.49 -18.03 8.17
C GLU A 220 -15.16 -19.52 8.10
N THR A 221 -15.76 -20.22 7.15
CA THR A 221 -15.49 -21.64 6.92
C THR A 221 -15.00 -21.91 5.50
N ALA A 222 -14.19 -22.94 5.33
CA ALA A 222 -13.68 -23.36 4.02
C ALA A 222 -14.79 -23.87 3.09
N SER A 223 -15.97 -24.18 3.63
CA SER A 223 -17.15 -24.64 2.90
C SER A 223 -18.11 -23.51 2.50
N SER A 224 -17.93 -22.28 3.00
CA SER A 224 -18.72 -21.14 2.54
C SER A 224 -18.22 -20.61 1.19
N GLU A 225 -19.08 -19.90 0.46
CA GLU A 225 -18.68 -19.28 -0.82
C GLU A 225 -17.58 -18.23 -0.63
N LEU A 226 -17.75 -17.35 0.37
CA LEU A 226 -16.80 -16.29 0.67
C LEU A 226 -15.47 -16.88 1.15
N GLY A 227 -15.53 -17.89 2.02
CA GLY A 227 -14.34 -18.56 2.55
C GLY A 227 -13.55 -19.28 1.46
N ARG A 228 -14.22 -20.05 0.58
CA ARG A 228 -13.56 -20.65 -0.59
C ARG A 228 -12.89 -19.61 -1.48
N GLY A 229 -13.59 -18.51 -1.75
CA GLY A 229 -13.06 -17.41 -2.56
C GLY A 229 -11.80 -16.78 -1.95
N ALA A 230 -11.83 -16.51 -0.65
CA ALA A 230 -10.70 -15.96 0.09
C ALA A 230 -9.50 -16.92 0.06
N LEU A 231 -9.68 -18.20 0.39
CA LEU A 231 -8.60 -19.20 0.38
C LEU A 231 -8.02 -19.40 -1.01
N ALA A 232 -8.84 -19.52 -2.05
CA ALA A 232 -8.37 -19.72 -3.43
C ALA A 232 -7.52 -18.54 -3.91
N LYS A 233 -7.97 -17.30 -3.64
CA LYS A 233 -7.21 -16.09 -3.98
C LYS A 233 -5.91 -16.00 -3.18
N TRP A 234 -5.94 -16.33 -1.89
CA TRP A 234 -4.76 -16.29 -1.04
C TRP A 234 -3.71 -17.32 -1.48
N ARG A 235 -4.13 -18.55 -1.80
CA ARG A 235 -3.26 -19.59 -2.40
C ARG A 235 -2.65 -19.14 -3.74
N ALA A 236 -3.44 -18.49 -4.59
CA ALA A 236 -2.94 -17.99 -5.87
C ALA A 236 -1.89 -16.86 -5.69
N ALA A 237 -2.10 -15.98 -4.72
CA ALA A 237 -1.17 -14.89 -4.42
C ALA A 237 0.17 -15.41 -3.86
N THR A 238 0.13 -16.38 -2.93
CA THR A 238 1.34 -17.02 -2.39
C THR A 238 2.10 -17.82 -3.43
N ALA A 239 1.41 -18.48 -4.35
CA ALA A 239 2.05 -19.25 -5.43
C ALA A 239 2.75 -18.36 -6.47
N THR A 240 2.29 -17.13 -6.65
CA THR A 240 2.79 -16.22 -7.72
C THR A 240 3.83 -15.21 -7.23
N ASN A 241 3.83 -14.88 -5.94
CA ASN A 241 4.74 -13.89 -5.37
C ASN A 241 5.59 -14.49 -4.25
N ARG A 242 6.90 -14.65 -4.46
CA ARG A 242 7.82 -15.22 -3.47
C ARG A 242 7.98 -14.39 -2.20
N GLY A 243 7.75 -13.08 -2.27
CA GLY A 243 7.77 -12.20 -1.10
C GLY A 243 6.51 -12.31 -0.26
N PHE A 244 5.49 -13.02 -0.74
CA PHE A 244 4.22 -13.09 -0.06
C PHE A 244 4.34 -13.93 1.22
N PRO A 245 3.70 -13.53 2.33
CA PRO A 245 3.65 -14.32 3.55
C PRO A 245 3.09 -15.72 3.28
N PRO A 246 3.63 -16.77 3.92
CA PRO A 246 3.25 -18.14 3.60
C PRO A 246 1.77 -18.42 3.88
N PHE A 247 1.21 -19.34 3.10
CA PHE A 247 -0.15 -19.83 3.30
C PHE A 247 -0.18 -20.81 4.48
N LEU A 248 -0.79 -20.41 5.60
CA LEU A 248 -0.82 -21.19 6.85
C LEU A 248 -2.18 -21.84 7.16
N LEU A 249 -3.16 -21.69 6.27
CA LEU A 249 -4.54 -22.17 6.46
C LEU A 249 -4.82 -23.51 5.75
N GLU A 250 -3.79 -24.24 5.33
CA GLU A 250 -4.00 -25.48 4.60
C GLU A 250 -4.61 -26.55 5.52
N GLY A 251 -5.75 -27.11 5.11
CA GLY A 251 -6.49 -28.09 5.90
C GLY A 251 -7.37 -27.52 7.03
N HIS A 252 -7.40 -26.20 7.25
CA HIS A 252 -8.28 -25.58 8.23
C HIS A 252 -9.72 -25.49 7.71
N GLU A 253 -10.68 -26.02 8.47
CA GLU A 253 -12.11 -25.89 8.16
C GLU A 253 -12.67 -24.52 8.59
N GLU A 254 -12.21 -24.01 9.73
CA GLU A 254 -12.61 -22.71 10.29
C GLU A 254 -11.42 -21.76 10.34
N PHE A 255 -11.66 -20.50 10.00
CA PHE A 255 -10.65 -19.44 10.01
C PHE A 255 -11.33 -18.07 10.10
N PHE A 256 -10.54 -17.00 10.00
CA PHE A 256 -11.03 -15.63 10.07
C PHE A 256 -10.66 -14.84 8.82
N CYS A 257 -11.60 -14.04 8.33
CA CYS A 257 -11.41 -13.09 7.26
C CYS A 257 -11.22 -11.68 7.82
N SER A 258 -10.10 -11.01 7.54
CA SER A 258 -9.85 -9.66 8.06
C SER A 258 -10.56 -8.58 7.24
N LEU A 259 -11.46 -7.82 7.86
CA LEU A 259 -12.08 -6.63 7.25
C LEU A 259 -11.18 -5.38 7.40
N GLY A 260 -10.33 -5.35 8.43
CA GLY A 260 -9.28 -4.36 8.65
C GLY A 260 -7.97 -5.02 9.07
N SER A 261 -6.86 -4.28 9.04
CA SER A 261 -5.57 -4.74 9.56
C SER A 261 -4.98 -5.99 8.88
N GLY A 262 -5.34 -6.27 7.62
CA GLY A 262 -4.82 -7.42 6.88
C GLY A 262 -3.28 -7.43 6.76
N HIS A 263 -2.64 -6.29 6.48
CA HIS A 263 -1.17 -6.19 6.44
C HIS A 263 -0.52 -6.55 7.78
N PHE A 264 -1.16 -6.18 8.89
CA PHE A 264 -0.66 -6.46 10.23
C PHE A 264 -0.68 -7.95 10.55
N SER A 265 -1.82 -8.63 10.32
CA SER A 265 -1.90 -10.09 10.54
C SER A 265 -0.88 -10.84 9.68
N GLN A 266 -0.69 -10.40 8.43
CA GLN A 266 0.26 -11.06 7.55
C GLN A 266 1.73 -10.73 7.87
N ALA A 267 2.00 -9.57 8.48
CA ALA A 267 3.33 -9.25 9.00
C ALA A 267 3.71 -10.20 10.15
N LEU A 268 2.76 -10.52 11.04
CA LEU A 268 2.97 -11.53 12.09
C LEU A 268 3.26 -12.93 11.48
N ASN A 269 2.64 -13.28 10.36
CA ASN A 269 2.92 -14.54 9.67
C ASN A 269 4.34 -14.61 9.08
N LEU A 270 4.97 -13.48 8.77
CA LEU A 270 6.39 -13.45 8.40
C LEU A 270 7.28 -13.84 9.59
N PHE A 271 6.97 -13.39 10.81
CA PHE A 271 7.67 -13.83 12.02
C PHE A 271 7.45 -15.31 12.32
N ARG A 272 6.19 -15.81 12.24
CA ARG A 272 5.88 -17.23 12.47
C ARG A 272 6.69 -18.18 11.62
N SER A 273 6.94 -17.78 10.38
CA SER A 273 7.62 -18.59 9.38
C SER A 273 9.12 -18.33 9.31
N CYS A 274 9.67 -17.48 10.18
CA CYS A 274 11.03 -16.97 10.11
C CYS A 274 11.39 -16.50 8.68
N SER A 275 10.46 -15.84 8.02
CA SER A 275 10.59 -15.43 6.62
C SER A 275 11.73 -14.43 6.45
N LYS A 276 12.40 -14.47 5.30
CA LYS A 276 13.45 -13.51 4.96
C LYS A 276 12.84 -12.15 4.64
N SER A 277 13.46 -11.07 5.10
CA SER A 277 13.10 -9.71 4.70
C SER A 277 13.27 -9.51 3.20
N LEU A 278 12.40 -8.72 2.59
CA LEU A 278 12.54 -8.31 1.19
C LEU A 278 13.74 -7.40 0.93
N TRP A 279 14.23 -6.73 1.97
CA TRP A 279 15.19 -5.62 1.83
C TRP A 279 16.53 -5.89 2.51
N SER A 280 16.61 -6.94 3.30
CA SER A 280 17.82 -7.33 4.03
C SER A 280 17.98 -8.84 4.07
N ASP A 281 19.15 -9.32 4.44
CA ASP A 281 19.39 -10.75 4.64
C ASP A 281 18.85 -11.28 5.99
N ARG A 282 18.24 -10.40 6.79
CA ARG A 282 17.67 -10.76 8.09
C ARG A 282 16.37 -11.54 7.90
N ARG A 283 16.14 -12.49 8.80
CA ARG A 283 14.83 -13.15 8.97
C ARG A 283 14.03 -12.41 10.04
N TYR A 284 12.72 -12.36 9.87
CA TYR A 284 11.84 -11.87 10.92
C TYR A 284 11.80 -12.92 12.03
N ASP A 285 12.33 -12.55 13.19
CA ASP A 285 12.39 -13.38 14.38
C ASP A 285 11.96 -12.56 15.58
N ALA A 286 11.19 -13.16 16.49
CA ALA A 286 10.69 -12.44 17.66
C ALA A 286 11.81 -12.10 18.67
N GLY A 287 12.93 -12.82 18.65
CA GLY A 287 14.06 -12.61 19.54
C GLY A 287 13.65 -12.57 21.01
N THR A 288 13.99 -11.47 21.68
CA THR A 288 13.63 -11.20 23.09
C THR A 288 12.34 -10.40 23.26
N ASP A 289 11.59 -10.15 22.18
CA ASP A 289 10.30 -9.45 22.25
C ASP A 289 9.21 -10.40 22.76
N GLU A 290 9.04 -10.42 24.08
CA GLU A 290 8.01 -11.22 24.77
C GLU A 290 6.59 -10.87 24.32
N ALA A 291 6.34 -9.62 23.97
CA ALA A 291 5.02 -9.15 23.56
C ALA A 291 4.67 -9.66 22.16
N LEU A 292 5.64 -9.65 21.25
CA LEU A 292 5.50 -10.25 19.93
C LEU A 292 5.33 -11.76 20.04
N ARG A 293 6.09 -12.43 20.91
CA ARG A 293 5.96 -13.88 21.10
C ARG A 293 4.59 -14.28 21.62
N GLU A 294 4.06 -13.55 22.61
CA GLU A 294 2.68 -13.75 23.08
C GLU A 294 1.66 -13.56 21.95
N ALA A 295 1.79 -12.49 21.14
CA ALA A 295 0.90 -12.26 20.00
C ALA A 295 0.97 -13.38 18.94
N LEU A 296 2.14 -14.04 18.80
CA LEU A 296 2.31 -15.19 17.93
C LEU A 296 1.76 -16.48 18.59
N GLU A 297 1.89 -16.69 19.89
CA GLU A 297 1.45 -17.95 20.50
C GLU A 297 -0.04 -17.92 20.82
N GLU A 298 -0.49 -16.86 21.48
CA GLU A 298 -1.85 -16.71 22.00
C GLU A 298 -2.76 -15.97 21.03
N GLY A 299 -2.22 -15.07 20.20
CA GLY A 299 -2.96 -14.24 19.27
C GLY A 299 -3.13 -12.79 19.72
N VAL A 300 -3.80 -12.00 18.89
CA VAL A 300 -4.07 -10.58 19.12
C VAL A 300 -5.56 -10.40 19.42
N GLU A 301 -5.88 -9.61 20.43
CA GLU A 301 -7.27 -9.26 20.76
C GLU A 301 -7.94 -8.61 19.56
N SER A 302 -9.04 -9.21 19.13
CA SER A 302 -9.75 -8.87 17.90
C SER A 302 -11.25 -8.82 18.14
N VAL A 303 -11.94 -7.97 17.39
CA VAL A 303 -13.40 -8.04 17.24
C VAL A 303 -13.70 -9.18 16.27
N VAL A 304 -14.46 -10.17 16.73
CA VAL A 304 -14.93 -11.27 15.88
C VAL A 304 -16.39 -11.05 15.54
N LEU A 305 -16.69 -11.01 14.25
CA LEU A 305 -18.02 -10.85 13.67
C LEU A 305 -18.53 -12.19 13.15
N SER A 306 -19.85 -12.36 13.18
CA SER A 306 -20.57 -13.56 12.76
C SER A 306 -20.35 -13.89 11.28
N PRO A 307 -20.24 -15.18 10.92
CA PRO A 307 -20.19 -15.61 9.52
C PRO A 307 -21.45 -15.23 8.74
N GLU A 308 -22.58 -15.02 9.43
CA GLU A 308 -23.87 -14.65 8.83
C GLU A 308 -23.92 -13.18 8.37
N MET A 309 -22.89 -12.39 8.69
CA MET A 309 -22.79 -10.99 8.28
C MET A 309 -22.86 -10.87 6.73
N PRO A 310 -23.84 -10.13 6.18
CA PRO A 310 -24.01 -9.94 4.75
C PRO A 310 -22.78 -9.32 4.10
N VAL A 311 -22.57 -9.64 2.84
CA VAL A 311 -21.41 -9.15 2.06
C VAL A 311 -21.41 -7.63 1.98
N GLU A 312 -22.58 -7.00 1.91
CA GLU A 312 -22.77 -5.55 1.89
C GLU A 312 -22.28 -4.90 3.18
N ASP A 313 -22.60 -5.50 4.33
CA ASP A 313 -22.16 -5.01 5.64
C ASP A 313 -20.65 -5.24 5.81
N ARG A 314 -20.12 -6.41 5.39
CA ARG A 314 -18.68 -6.69 5.41
C ARG A 314 -17.91 -5.66 4.59
N ARG A 315 -18.41 -5.36 3.39
CA ARG A 315 -17.87 -4.33 2.51
C ARG A 315 -17.88 -2.98 3.22
N PHE A 316 -19.01 -2.57 3.79
CA PHE A 316 -19.12 -1.30 4.51
C PHE A 316 -18.10 -1.19 5.64
N VAL A 317 -18.06 -2.18 6.54
CA VAL A 317 -17.15 -2.19 7.69
C VAL A 317 -15.70 -2.14 7.22
N SER A 318 -15.35 -2.99 6.26
CA SER A 318 -14.00 -3.04 5.70
C SER A 318 -13.60 -1.73 5.05
N GLU A 319 -14.50 -1.16 4.25
CA GLU A 319 -14.31 0.12 3.61
C GLU A 319 -14.11 1.24 4.63
N MET A 320 -14.96 1.32 5.65
CA MET A 320 -14.84 2.34 6.68
C MET A 320 -13.53 2.18 7.44
N LEU A 321 -13.15 1.00 7.90
CA LEU A 321 -11.87 0.82 8.60
C LEU A 321 -10.66 1.32 7.78
N ASN A 322 -10.70 1.17 6.45
CA ASN A 322 -9.65 1.64 5.54
C ASN A 322 -9.76 3.12 5.13
N ARG A 323 -10.90 3.81 5.31
CA ARG A 323 -11.15 5.18 4.81
C ARG A 323 -10.69 6.33 5.72
N SER A 324 -9.81 6.12 6.70
CA SER A 324 -9.37 7.18 7.65
C SER A 324 -8.46 8.24 7.01
N HIS A 325 -9.00 9.01 6.07
CA HIS A 325 -8.34 10.18 5.53
C HIS A 325 -8.34 11.28 6.60
N GLY A 326 -7.16 11.76 6.97
CA GLY A 326 -6.98 12.99 7.75
C GLY A 326 -7.44 12.96 9.22
N ARG A 327 -8.20 11.96 9.66
CA ARG A 327 -8.56 11.76 11.07
C ARG A 327 -8.21 10.33 11.47
N ARG A 328 -7.52 10.19 12.60
CA ARG A 328 -7.14 8.88 13.14
C ARG A 328 -8.37 8.34 13.86
N TRP A 329 -9.11 7.42 13.26
CA TRP A 329 -9.99 6.55 14.05
C TRP A 329 -9.22 5.30 14.47
N SER A 330 -9.59 4.76 15.62
CA SER A 330 -9.06 3.51 16.14
C SER A 330 -10.18 2.67 16.71
N VAL A 331 -10.01 1.36 16.65
CA VAL A 331 -10.85 0.43 17.40
C VAL A 331 -10.27 0.32 18.81
N GLY A 332 -11.07 0.70 19.81
CA GLY A 332 -10.71 0.69 21.23
C GLY A 332 -10.73 -0.71 21.84
N ASP A 333 -10.35 -0.80 23.12
CA ASP A 333 -10.29 -2.06 23.86
C ASP A 333 -11.68 -2.63 24.18
N ASP A 334 -12.72 -1.81 24.05
CA ASP A 334 -14.11 -2.25 24.10
C ASP A 334 -14.61 -2.74 22.73
N GLY A 335 -13.80 -2.66 21.68
CA GLY A 335 -14.15 -3.00 20.30
C GLY A 335 -14.94 -1.92 19.56
N ARG A 336 -15.11 -0.72 20.13
CA ARG A 336 -15.78 0.41 19.47
C ARG A 336 -14.81 1.25 18.67
N VAL A 337 -15.30 1.81 17.58
CA VAL A 337 -14.57 2.78 16.76
C VAL A 337 -14.76 4.17 17.35
N GLU A 338 -13.64 4.81 17.66
CA GLU A 338 -13.59 6.18 18.17
C GLU A 338 -12.79 7.06 17.20
N ILE A 339 -13.16 8.34 17.12
CA ILE A 339 -12.38 9.36 16.40
C ILE A 339 -11.41 9.98 17.40
N ASP A 340 -10.12 9.87 17.14
CA ASP A 340 -9.09 10.58 17.89
C ASP A 340 -9.11 12.06 17.47
N GLU A 341 -9.86 12.87 18.20
CA GLU A 341 -9.96 14.32 17.96
C GLU A 341 -8.68 15.08 18.34
N ALA A 342 -7.80 14.47 19.15
CA ALA A 342 -6.61 15.12 19.68
C ALA A 342 -5.45 15.17 18.67
N VAL A 343 -5.45 14.29 17.67
CA VAL A 343 -4.45 14.29 16.60
C VAL A 343 -4.96 15.15 15.45
N SER A 344 -4.58 16.43 15.46
CA SER A 344 -4.81 17.31 14.30
C SER A 344 -4.33 16.63 13.02
N SER A 345 -5.13 16.73 11.96
CA SER A 345 -4.90 16.11 10.64
C SER A 345 -3.53 16.40 10.01
N SER A 346 -2.80 17.38 10.54
CA SER A 346 -1.45 17.79 10.17
C SER A 346 -0.31 16.96 10.78
N GLN A 347 -0.57 16.08 11.76
CA GLN A 347 0.49 15.30 12.44
C GLN A 347 0.70 13.87 11.92
N GLY A 348 -0.22 13.34 11.09
CA GLY A 348 0.01 12.10 10.37
C GLY A 348 0.98 12.31 9.20
N GLY A 349 2.16 11.69 9.23
CA GLY A 349 3.08 11.77 8.08
C GLY A 349 2.39 11.32 6.79
N MET A 350 2.68 12.01 5.67
CA MET A 350 2.07 11.75 4.34
C MET A 350 2.06 10.26 3.95
N PHE A 351 3.09 9.52 4.36
CA PHE A 351 3.15 8.07 4.19
C PHE A 351 1.95 7.33 4.81
N VAL A 352 1.57 7.66 6.04
CA VAL A 352 0.46 7.02 6.77
C VAL A 352 -0.89 7.37 6.13
N ALA A 353 -1.03 8.61 5.64
CA ALA A 353 -2.24 9.02 4.93
C ALA A 353 -2.38 8.30 3.59
N LEU A 354 -1.30 8.21 2.81
CA LEU A 354 -1.32 7.54 1.52
C LEU A 354 -1.40 6.01 1.64
N SER A 355 -0.86 5.41 2.70
CA SER A 355 -0.84 3.95 2.84
C SER A 355 -2.22 3.30 2.99
N LYS A 356 -3.24 4.09 3.32
CA LYS A 356 -4.62 3.63 3.48
C LYS A 356 -5.47 3.70 2.20
N VAL A 357 -4.97 4.39 1.16
CA VAL A 357 -5.78 4.82 0.02
C VAL A 357 -5.26 4.28 -1.30
N LEU A 358 -3.95 4.05 -1.35
CA LEU A 358 -3.27 3.49 -2.51
C LEU A 358 -3.62 2.01 -2.65
N ASP A 359 -3.69 1.55 -3.89
CA ASP A 359 -3.79 0.12 -4.14
C ASP A 359 -2.51 -0.63 -3.78
N ALA A 360 -2.53 -1.97 -3.86
CA ALA A 360 -1.41 -2.80 -3.48
C ALA A 360 -0.10 -2.48 -4.24
N GLU A 361 -0.18 -2.11 -5.52
CA GLU A 361 0.99 -1.80 -6.35
C GLU A 361 1.53 -0.41 -6.03
N GLU A 362 0.64 0.58 -6.01
CA GLU A 362 0.96 1.97 -5.65
C GLU A 362 1.56 2.07 -4.23
N LEU A 363 0.98 1.33 -3.29
CA LEU A 363 1.45 1.25 -1.92
C LEU A 363 2.82 0.58 -1.83
N SER A 364 3.07 -0.43 -2.66
CA SER A 364 4.39 -1.07 -2.72
C SER A 364 5.46 -0.09 -3.20
N CYS A 365 5.15 0.74 -4.19
CA CYS A 365 6.04 1.82 -4.63
C CYS A 365 6.31 2.84 -3.51
N LEU A 366 5.27 3.27 -2.79
CA LEU A 366 5.41 4.20 -1.66
C LEU A 366 6.28 3.61 -0.53
N VAL A 367 6.11 2.33 -0.21
CA VAL A 367 6.92 1.64 0.80
C VAL A 367 8.39 1.58 0.41
N ARG A 368 8.71 1.16 -0.81
CA ARG A 368 10.09 1.08 -1.28
C ARG A 368 10.81 2.42 -1.22
N GLN A 369 10.10 3.51 -1.52
CA GLN A 369 10.59 4.87 -1.31
C GLN A 369 10.87 5.16 0.16
N ARG A 370 9.94 4.81 1.05
CA ARG A 370 10.07 5.03 2.50
C ARG A 370 11.27 4.29 3.11
N VAL A 371 11.54 3.07 2.66
CA VAL A 371 12.68 2.26 3.14
C VAL A 371 13.99 2.50 2.39
N GLY A 372 13.97 3.33 1.33
CA GLY A 372 15.16 3.62 0.52
C GLY A 372 15.67 2.45 -0.30
N VAL A 373 14.78 1.53 -0.73
CA VAL A 373 15.16 0.33 -1.49
C VAL A 373 14.80 0.52 -2.96
N SER A 374 15.82 0.42 -3.82
CA SER A 374 15.67 0.36 -5.27
C SER A 374 15.00 -0.95 -5.70
N VAL A 375 14.05 -0.87 -6.65
CA VAL A 375 13.31 -2.04 -7.19
C VAL A 375 14.24 -3.02 -7.91
N GLU A 376 15.46 -2.64 -8.32
CA GLU A 376 16.41 -3.56 -8.97
C GLU A 376 16.84 -4.73 -8.04
N ARG A 377 16.75 -4.57 -6.71
CA ARG A 377 17.10 -5.65 -5.75
C ARG A 377 16.04 -6.74 -5.63
N SER A 378 14.77 -6.50 -6.00
CA SER A 378 13.72 -7.53 -5.84
C SER A 378 13.72 -8.55 -6.97
N GLU A 379 14.23 -8.21 -8.15
CA GLU A 379 14.30 -9.13 -9.31
C GLU A 379 15.61 -9.96 -9.35
N PHE A 380 16.62 -9.65 -8.53
CA PHE A 380 17.95 -10.27 -8.62
C PHE A 380 18.21 -11.42 -7.63
N TRP A 381 17.18 -11.93 -6.96
CA TRP A 381 17.25 -13.20 -6.22
C TRP A 381 16.67 -14.35 -7.07
N ASP A 382 17.26 -14.57 -8.24
CA ASP A 382 17.15 -15.86 -8.92
C ASP A 382 18.07 -16.82 -8.18
N GLY A 383 17.51 -17.89 -7.61
CA GLY A 383 18.16 -18.81 -6.68
C GLY A 383 19.27 -19.69 -7.28
N SER A 384 20.01 -19.21 -8.27
CA SER A 384 21.14 -19.89 -8.89
C SER A 384 22.47 -19.39 -8.30
N ALA A 385 22.73 -19.74 -7.04
CA ALA A 385 24.09 -19.81 -6.49
C ALA A 385 24.15 -20.99 -5.52
N GLY A 386 24.14 -22.18 -6.11
CA GLY A 386 24.21 -23.45 -5.42
C GLY A 386 24.76 -24.53 -6.35
N THR A 387 25.90 -24.26 -6.99
CA THR A 387 26.75 -25.31 -7.54
C THR A 387 28.13 -25.12 -6.94
N VAL A 388 28.38 -25.89 -5.88
CA VAL A 388 29.72 -26.13 -5.36
C VAL A 388 30.50 -26.81 -6.48
N ALA A 389 31.45 -26.09 -7.07
CA ALA A 389 32.55 -26.72 -7.78
C ALA A 389 33.65 -27.01 -6.75
N ALA A 390 34.19 -28.23 -6.83
CA ALA A 390 35.16 -28.84 -5.94
C ALA A 390 36.46 -28.02 -5.77
#